data_AF-A0A9P4JZ92-F1
#
_entry.id   AF-A0A9P4JZ92-F1
#
_cell.length_a   1.000
_cell.length_b   1.000
_cell.length_c   1.000
_cell.angle_alpha   90.00
_cell.angle_beta   90.00
_cell.angle_gamma   90.00
#
_symmetry.space_group_name_H-M   'P 1'
#
loop_
_entity.id
_entity.type
_entity.pdbx_description
1 polymer ?
#
loop_
_entity_poly.entity_id
_entity_poly.type
_entity_poly.pdbx_seq_one_letter_code
_entity_poly.pdbx_strand_id
1 'polypeptide(L)'
;MLNFKFLSLHSIPKLFFLILLFFLLIKTTQATSTSKSTTTPWLPPNNARSVPSWVQPLLPHRNGTGTIKDEMKCYSLPFGAIGFISHILTYWQILCLYHLRSPFLPWIELSHRWWDMGLAILTLVVTPTISVFTIVRCTMRWEFVLIAVWVGMMSATVGVWTFVTVKKLDKRVQDLDELLDFAYEQTHQGDEHYGSLWENMALHLKPENMGTDKYHAQKHWLLIYLFAVLIGSPGLFSLVVKTWPLYKPIRSVTYAFSAIALIWIVFELCIKLYFGLWLGARANREAVFIFLKAEPTSLRKFQYYWGSFLMITVTTLMHGGFVMTVLFAFYVDWVLGGVPSKDVSALYWIFFAAKRLTMLSG
;
A
#
# COMPACT_ATOMS: atom_id res chain seq x y z
N MET A 1 -16.25 2.52 30.82
CA MET A 1 -16.22 2.97 29.41
C MET A 1 -15.40 4.26 29.31
N LEU A 2 -14.15 4.19 28.81
CA LEU A 2 -13.36 5.38 28.52
C LEU A 2 -13.88 5.99 27.21
N ASN A 3 -14.43 7.21 27.29
CA ASN A 3 -14.96 7.94 26.14
C ASN A 3 -13.81 8.42 25.25
N PHE A 4 -13.33 7.57 24.34
CA PHE A 4 -12.32 7.88 23.32
C PHE A 4 -12.91 8.76 22.20
N LYS A 5 -13.36 9.97 22.53
CA LYS A 5 -13.81 10.99 21.55
C LYS A 5 -12.65 11.71 20.84
N PHE A 6 -11.39 11.36 21.10
CA PHE A 6 -10.25 12.22 20.77
C PHE A 6 -9.56 12.02 19.41
N LEU A 7 -10.00 11.09 18.56
CA LEU A 7 -9.53 11.02 17.17
C LEU A 7 -10.71 10.95 16.20
N SER A 8 -11.24 12.13 15.84
CA SER A 8 -12.12 12.27 14.68
C SER A 8 -11.38 11.78 13.43
N LEU A 9 -12.05 10.95 12.63
CA LEU A 9 -11.54 10.39 11.36
C LEU A 9 -11.01 11.49 10.41
N HIS A 10 -11.50 12.72 10.54
CA HIS A 10 -11.02 13.91 9.81
C HIS A 10 -9.61 14.39 10.20
N SER A 11 -9.08 13.95 11.34
CA SER A 11 -7.74 14.35 11.83
C SER A 11 -6.63 13.45 11.31
N ILE A 12 -6.97 12.26 10.79
CA ILE A 12 -5.98 11.29 10.28
C ILE A 12 -5.26 11.83 9.03
N PRO A 13 -5.94 12.47 8.04
CA PRO A 13 -5.25 13.15 6.94
C PRO A 13 -4.32 14.27 7.42
N LYS A 14 -4.68 14.97 8.51
CA LYS A 14 -3.84 16.02 9.10
C LYS A 14 -2.58 15.44 9.75
N LEU A 15 -2.70 14.32 10.47
CA LEU A 15 -1.55 13.62 11.04
C LEU A 15 -0.61 13.09 9.95
N PHE A 16 -1.18 12.50 8.89
CA PHE A 16 -0.40 12.06 7.73
C PHE A 16 0.27 13.24 7.02
N PHE A 17 -0.45 14.36 6.85
CA PHE A 17 0.10 15.59 6.31
C PHE A 17 1.21 16.15 7.19
N LEU A 18 1.11 16.10 8.52
CA LEU A 18 2.18 16.50 9.44
C LEU A 18 3.41 15.59 9.35
N ILE A 19 3.21 14.28 9.23
CA ILE A 19 4.30 13.32 8.99
C ILE A 19 4.96 13.61 7.64
N LEU A 20 4.17 13.87 6.60
CA LEU A 20 4.67 14.22 5.26
C LEU A 20 5.40 15.57 5.28
N LEU A 21 4.85 16.57 5.96
CA LEU A 21 5.43 17.90 6.13
C LEU A 21 6.75 17.77 6.90
N PHE A 22 6.82 16.94 7.93
CA PHE A 22 8.04 16.63 8.65
C PHE A 22 9.11 16.04 7.71
N PHE A 23 8.75 15.08 6.86
CA PHE A 23 9.68 14.53 5.85
C PHE A 23 10.09 15.55 4.78
N LEU A 24 9.16 16.40 4.34
CA LEU A 24 9.44 17.48 3.39
C LEU A 24 10.35 18.54 3.99
N LEU A 25 10.19 18.87 5.28
CA LEU A 25 11.06 19.79 6.02
C LEU A 25 12.48 19.23 6.19
N ILE A 26 12.61 17.92 6.41
CA ILE A 26 13.93 17.25 6.40
C ILE A 26 14.58 17.37 5.01
N LYS A 27 13.81 17.30 3.92
CA LYS A 27 14.36 17.42 2.56
C LYS A 27 14.70 18.86 2.16
N THR A 28 13.88 19.85 2.51
CA THR A 28 14.16 21.26 2.20
C THR A 28 15.42 21.75 2.90
N THR A 29 15.70 21.25 4.10
CA THR A 29 16.98 21.54 4.78
C THR A 29 18.19 20.92 4.07
N GLN A 30 18.01 19.88 3.25
CA GLN A 30 19.08 19.22 2.49
C GLN A 30 19.23 19.74 1.05
N ALA A 31 18.16 20.21 0.41
CA ALA A 31 18.18 20.65 -0.99
C ALA A 31 18.92 21.98 -1.25
N THR A 32 19.19 22.77 -0.21
CA THR A 32 19.88 24.07 -0.35
C THR A 32 21.40 23.93 -0.58
N SER A 33 21.98 22.73 -0.70
CA SER A 33 23.43 22.52 -0.86
C SER A 33 23.87 21.97 -2.21
N THR A 34 23.03 21.95 -3.24
CA THR A 34 23.49 21.66 -4.62
C THR A 34 24.13 22.89 -5.27
N SER A 35 25.29 23.31 -4.76
CA SER A 35 26.22 24.10 -5.56
C SER A 35 26.96 23.16 -6.52
N LYS A 36 27.00 23.53 -7.80
CA LYS A 36 27.66 22.84 -8.93
C LYS A 36 28.94 22.10 -8.50
N SER A 37 28.85 20.77 -8.39
CA SER A 37 30.00 19.89 -8.21
C SER A 37 30.62 19.59 -9.57
N THR A 38 31.58 20.43 -9.96
CA THR A 38 32.61 20.07 -10.92
C THR A 38 33.32 18.81 -10.43
N THR A 39 33.45 17.84 -11.33
CA THR A 39 34.12 16.53 -11.21
C THR A 39 35.48 16.61 -10.49
N THR A 40 35.45 16.62 -9.17
CA THR A 40 36.61 16.40 -8.32
C THR A 40 36.39 15.15 -7.48
N PRO A 41 37.43 14.33 -7.29
CA PRO A 41 37.34 13.07 -6.55
C PRO A 41 37.05 13.37 -5.08
N TRP A 42 35.85 12.99 -4.63
CA TRP A 42 35.40 12.82 -3.24
C TRP A 42 36.30 13.45 -2.17
N LEU A 43 36.25 14.78 -2.04
CA LEU A 43 36.80 15.45 -0.86
C LEU A 43 36.02 15.01 0.39
N PRO A 44 36.70 14.72 1.51
CA PRO A 44 36.06 14.34 2.76
C PRO A 44 35.17 15.49 3.26
N PRO A 45 33.99 15.21 3.81
CA PRO A 45 33.03 16.23 4.20
C PRO A 45 33.44 16.85 5.54
N ASN A 46 34.43 17.75 5.53
CA ASN A 46 34.68 18.60 6.70
C ASN A 46 33.55 19.62 6.94
N ASN A 47 32.59 19.70 6.01
CA ASN A 47 31.34 20.46 6.14
C ASN A 47 30.13 19.54 6.36
N ALA A 48 30.32 18.36 6.94
CA ALA A 48 29.21 17.58 7.50
C ALA A 48 28.58 18.45 8.60
N ARG A 49 27.49 19.14 8.23
CA ARG A 49 26.63 19.93 9.11
C ARG A 49 26.53 19.20 10.45
N SER A 50 26.97 19.84 11.53
CA SER A 50 27.14 19.22 12.85
C SER A 50 25.87 18.51 13.28
N VAL A 51 25.80 17.20 13.02
CA VAL A 51 24.69 16.38 13.50
C VAL A 51 24.77 16.44 15.03
N PRO A 52 23.64 16.64 15.74
CA PRO A 52 23.66 16.68 17.19
C PRO A 52 24.44 15.51 17.78
N SER A 53 25.25 15.76 18.79
CA SER A 53 26.17 14.76 19.38
C SER A 53 25.46 13.48 19.80
N TRP A 54 24.19 13.55 20.21
CA TRP A 54 23.38 12.39 20.57
C TRP A 54 23.03 11.45 19.40
N VAL A 55 23.09 11.95 18.14
CA VAL A 55 22.84 11.14 16.94
C VAL A 55 24.13 10.51 16.40
N GLN A 56 25.30 11.07 16.72
CA GLN A 56 26.57 10.57 16.20
C GLN A 56 26.81 9.07 16.50
N PRO A 57 26.48 8.55 17.71
CA PRO A 57 26.58 7.11 17.98
C PRO A 57 25.63 6.26 17.14
N LEU A 58 24.57 6.85 16.58
CA LEU A 58 23.59 6.17 15.74
C LEU A 58 24.03 6.12 14.28
N LEU A 59 24.99 6.95 13.85
CA LEU A 59 25.45 6.95 12.46
C LEU A 59 26.39 5.75 12.23
N PRO A 60 26.27 5.05 11.08
CA PRO A 60 27.21 4.01 10.72
C PRO A 60 28.62 4.60 10.58
N HIS A 61 29.63 3.91 11.11
CA HIS A 61 31.02 4.30 10.91
C HIS A 61 31.36 4.19 9.42
N ARG A 62 31.89 5.27 8.83
CA ARG A 62 32.18 5.37 7.39
C ARG A 62 33.47 4.62 6.98
N ASN A 63 33.88 3.60 7.72
CA ASN A 63 35.14 2.89 7.48
C ASN A 63 35.05 1.88 6.32
N GLY A 64 33.99 1.94 5.52
CA GLY A 64 33.74 1.02 4.42
C GLY A 64 34.47 1.41 3.13
N THR A 65 34.65 0.42 2.27
CA THR A 65 35.26 0.52 0.93
C THR A 65 34.45 1.36 -0.08
N GLY A 66 33.37 1.99 0.37
CA GLY A 66 32.39 2.67 -0.48
C GLY A 66 31.52 1.71 -1.31
N THR A 67 31.60 0.39 -1.05
CA THR A 67 30.74 -0.59 -1.73
C THR A 67 29.30 -0.50 -1.22
N ILE A 68 28.32 -0.82 -2.08
CA ILE A 68 26.89 -0.82 -1.70
C ILE A 68 26.64 -1.66 -0.45
N LYS A 69 27.33 -2.80 -0.33
CA LYS A 69 27.19 -3.71 0.82
C LYS A 69 27.61 -3.04 2.13
N ASP A 70 28.63 -2.19 2.11
CA ASP A 70 29.04 -1.44 3.30
C ASP A 70 28.01 -0.37 3.65
N GLU A 71 27.39 0.25 2.66
CA GLU A 71 26.39 1.31 2.87
C GLU A 71 25.04 0.76 3.33
N MET A 72 24.69 -0.44 2.89
CA MET A 72 23.49 -1.16 3.33
C MET A 72 23.48 -1.46 4.83
N LYS A 73 24.62 -1.39 5.53
CA LYS A 73 24.69 -1.55 6.99
C LYS A 73 23.90 -0.48 7.75
N CYS A 74 23.58 0.66 7.11
CA CYS A 74 22.70 1.67 7.70
C CYS A 74 21.22 1.27 7.69
N TYR A 75 20.83 0.38 6.78
CA TYR A 75 19.44 0.15 6.40
C TYR A 75 18.81 -0.96 7.24
N SER A 76 17.87 -0.59 8.11
CA SER A 76 17.24 -1.49 9.08
C SER A 76 15.85 -1.98 8.67
N LEU A 77 15.37 -1.72 7.45
CA LEU A 77 14.06 -2.22 7.01
C LEU A 77 14.19 -3.57 6.30
N PRO A 78 13.14 -4.41 6.27
CA PRO A 78 13.13 -5.66 5.52
C PRO A 78 13.43 -5.45 4.02
N PHE A 79 14.43 -6.18 3.53
CA PHE A 79 14.80 -6.30 2.12
C PHE A 79 15.21 -7.76 1.81
N GLY A 80 15.54 -8.07 0.56
CA GLY A 80 15.89 -9.43 0.14
C GLY A 80 14.71 -10.38 0.19
N ALA A 81 14.97 -11.68 0.33
CA ALA A 81 13.92 -12.69 0.36
C ALA A 81 12.88 -12.44 1.48
N ILE A 82 13.32 -11.96 2.64
CA ILE A 82 12.43 -11.62 3.76
C ILE A 82 11.59 -10.38 3.44
N GLY A 83 12.17 -9.36 2.81
CA GLY A 83 11.43 -8.20 2.29
C GLY A 83 10.36 -8.61 1.27
N PHE A 84 10.71 -9.52 0.36
CA PHE A 84 9.79 -10.06 -0.63
C PHE A 84 8.60 -10.79 0.01
N ILE A 85 8.87 -11.72 0.94
CA ILE A 85 7.84 -12.40 1.73
C ILE A 85 7.00 -11.37 2.50
N SER A 86 7.64 -10.36 3.08
CA SER A 86 6.97 -9.25 3.76
C SER A 86 5.98 -8.55 2.80
N HIS A 87 6.35 -8.22 1.57
CA HIS A 87 5.40 -7.62 0.64
C HIS A 87 4.24 -8.56 0.29
N ILE A 88 4.48 -9.85 0.03
CA ILE A 88 3.41 -10.83 -0.22
C ILE A 88 2.42 -10.87 0.95
N LEU A 89 2.91 -11.01 2.19
CA LEU A 89 2.07 -11.04 3.38
C LEU A 89 1.30 -9.72 3.59
N THR A 90 1.85 -8.59 3.14
CA THR A 90 1.17 -7.29 3.20
C THR A 90 -0.02 -7.26 2.24
N TYR A 91 0.16 -7.72 1.01
CA TYR A 91 -0.93 -7.82 0.04
C TYR A 91 -2.01 -8.81 0.49
N TRP A 92 -1.60 -9.96 1.01
CA TRP A 92 -2.49 -10.93 1.61
C TRP A 92 -3.32 -10.32 2.74
N GLN A 93 -2.68 -9.60 3.66
CA GLN A 93 -3.37 -8.92 4.75
C GLN A 93 -4.39 -7.87 4.25
N ILE A 94 -4.01 -7.06 3.25
CA ILE A 94 -4.93 -6.09 2.65
C ILE A 94 -6.15 -6.80 2.05
N LEU A 95 -5.95 -7.93 1.37
CA LEU A 95 -7.03 -8.73 0.78
C LEU A 95 -7.96 -9.30 1.85
N CYS A 96 -7.43 -9.90 2.93
CA CYS A 96 -8.25 -10.41 4.04
C CYS A 96 -9.05 -9.29 4.72
N LEU A 97 -8.42 -8.14 5.00
CA LEU A 97 -9.09 -6.99 5.62
C LEU A 97 -10.12 -6.35 4.69
N TYR A 98 -9.92 -6.42 3.37
CA TYR A 98 -10.92 -6.01 2.39
C TYR A 98 -12.19 -6.87 2.49
N HIS A 99 -12.04 -8.17 2.74
CA HIS A 99 -13.14 -9.12 2.96
C HIS A 99 -13.62 -9.20 4.42
N LEU A 100 -13.12 -8.35 5.33
CA LEU A 100 -13.42 -8.39 6.77
C LEU A 100 -13.11 -9.74 7.43
N ARG A 101 -12.06 -10.43 6.96
CA ARG A 101 -11.59 -11.72 7.49
C ARG A 101 -10.26 -11.55 8.21
N SER A 102 -9.97 -12.46 9.15
CA SER A 102 -8.67 -12.53 9.82
C SER A 102 -7.55 -12.81 8.80
N PRO A 103 -6.44 -12.06 8.79
CA PRO A 103 -5.31 -12.32 7.89
C PRO A 103 -4.57 -13.62 8.18
N PHE A 104 -4.55 -14.09 9.43
CA PHE A 104 -3.89 -15.34 9.80
C PHE A 104 -4.75 -16.56 9.46
N LEU A 105 -6.07 -16.48 9.72
CA LEU A 105 -7.04 -17.52 9.41
C LEU A 105 -8.20 -16.92 8.60
N PRO A 106 -8.13 -16.87 7.25
CA PRO A 106 -9.10 -16.18 6.41
C PRO A 106 -10.52 -16.72 6.50
N TRP A 107 -10.69 -17.89 7.12
CA TRP A 107 -11.97 -18.53 7.37
C TRP A 107 -12.71 -17.93 8.57
N ILE A 108 -11.98 -17.27 9.48
CA ILE A 108 -12.51 -16.69 10.71
C ILE A 108 -12.84 -15.21 10.50
N GLU A 109 -13.99 -14.79 11.02
CA GLU A 109 -14.40 -13.39 11.03
C GLU A 109 -13.72 -12.66 12.19
N LEU A 110 -13.34 -11.40 11.97
CA LEU A 110 -12.75 -10.57 13.01
C LEU A 110 -13.72 -10.45 14.19
N SER A 111 -13.30 -10.88 15.37
CA SER A 111 -14.15 -10.91 16.56
C SER A 111 -13.62 -10.03 17.70
N HIS A 112 -12.30 -9.90 17.85
CA HIS A 112 -11.67 -9.23 18.99
C HIS A 112 -11.33 -7.76 18.74
N ARG A 113 -12.34 -6.88 18.79
CA ARG A 113 -12.18 -5.44 18.51
C ARG A 113 -11.02 -4.75 19.25
N TRP A 114 -10.86 -5.01 20.55
CA TRP A 114 -9.89 -4.30 21.39
C TRP A 114 -8.47 -4.77 21.11
N TRP A 115 -8.30 -6.08 20.90
CA TRP A 115 -7.03 -6.68 20.54
C TRP A 115 -6.55 -6.16 19.19
N ASP A 116 -7.42 -6.18 18.17
CA ASP A 116 -7.10 -5.73 16.82
C ASP A 116 -6.76 -4.24 16.79
N MET A 117 -7.49 -3.42 17.55
CA MET A 117 -7.19 -1.99 17.69
C MET A 117 -5.83 -1.76 18.36
N GLY A 118 -5.51 -2.53 19.41
CA GLY A 118 -4.21 -2.49 20.08
C GLY A 118 -3.07 -2.84 19.14
N LEU A 119 -3.21 -3.93 18.36
CA LEU A 119 -2.23 -4.34 17.35
C LEU A 119 -2.05 -3.27 16.26
N ALA A 120 -3.13 -2.67 15.77
CA ALA A 120 -3.06 -1.62 14.77
C ALA A 120 -2.34 -0.37 15.29
N ILE A 121 -2.62 0.07 16.52
CA ILE A 121 -1.93 1.19 17.16
C ILE A 121 -0.44 0.86 17.34
N LEU A 122 -0.13 -0.34 17.82
CA LEU A 122 1.26 -0.76 18.02
C LEU A 122 2.04 -0.78 16.70
N THR A 123 1.46 -1.28 15.60
CA THR A 123 2.04 -1.21 14.25
C THR A 123 2.23 0.23 13.79
N LEU A 124 1.26 1.12 14.03
CA LEU A 124 1.31 2.54 13.66
C LEU A 124 2.33 3.35 14.45
N VAL A 125 2.75 2.88 15.63
CA VAL A 125 3.81 3.53 16.41
C VAL A 125 5.17 2.95 16.03
N VAL A 126 5.32 1.62 16.09
CA VAL A 126 6.63 0.98 15.95
C VAL A 126 7.18 1.09 14.52
N THR A 127 6.35 0.87 13.50
CA THR A 127 6.85 0.87 12.12
C THR A 127 7.31 2.25 11.65
N PRO A 128 6.58 3.37 11.88
CA PRO A 128 7.08 4.69 11.50
C PRO A 128 8.30 5.10 12.32
N THR A 129 8.38 4.78 13.62
CA THR A 129 9.55 5.09 14.45
C THR A 129 10.82 4.45 13.90
N ILE A 130 10.77 3.16 13.56
CA ILE A 130 11.95 2.48 12.98
C ILE A 130 12.23 2.97 11.55
N SER A 131 11.21 3.31 10.76
CA SER A 131 11.41 3.92 9.44
C SER A 131 12.12 5.28 9.55
N VAL A 132 11.70 6.15 10.48
CA VAL A 132 12.38 7.43 10.78
C VAL A 132 13.83 7.19 11.22
N PHE A 133 14.05 6.23 12.11
CA PHE A 133 15.40 5.87 12.53
C PHE A 133 16.27 5.41 11.34
N THR A 134 15.72 4.58 10.45
CA THR A 134 16.38 4.17 9.21
C THR A 134 16.73 5.37 8.32
N ILE A 135 15.79 6.30 8.16
CA ILE A 135 15.96 7.52 7.37
C ILE A 135 17.11 8.36 7.92
N VAL A 136 17.16 8.58 9.24
CA VAL A 136 18.24 9.32 9.91
C VAL A 136 19.59 8.65 9.69
N ARG A 137 19.67 7.33 9.86
CA ARG A 137 20.91 6.56 9.67
C ARG A 137 21.41 6.52 8.24
N CYS A 138 20.49 6.48 7.28
CA CYS A 138 20.82 6.40 5.86
C CYS A 138 20.82 7.76 5.16
N THR A 139 20.83 8.89 5.89
CA THR A 139 20.87 10.24 5.32
C THR A 139 22.01 10.49 4.33
N MET A 140 23.12 9.74 4.45
CA MET A 140 24.26 9.84 3.54
C MET A 140 23.97 9.31 2.12
N ARG A 141 22.90 8.54 1.94
CA ARG A 141 22.47 7.97 0.65
C ARG A 141 20.97 8.21 0.46
N TRP A 142 20.64 9.27 -0.27
CA TRP A 142 19.26 9.69 -0.50
C TRP A 142 18.41 8.59 -1.16
N GLU A 143 19.02 7.68 -1.92
CA GLU A 143 18.35 6.53 -2.53
C GLU A 143 17.69 5.65 -1.45
N PHE A 144 18.44 5.33 -0.38
CA PHE A 144 17.93 4.55 0.74
C PHE A 144 16.90 5.32 1.57
N VAL A 145 17.05 6.64 1.69
CA VAL A 145 16.05 7.48 2.37
C VAL A 145 14.70 7.40 1.66
N LEU A 146 14.65 7.54 0.34
CA LEU A 146 13.39 7.47 -0.40
C LEU A 146 12.74 6.08 -0.33
N ILE A 147 13.55 5.02 -0.41
CA ILE A 147 13.05 3.65 -0.23
C ILE A 147 12.52 3.46 1.19
N ALA A 148 13.21 3.99 2.21
CA ALA A 148 12.76 3.89 3.60
C ALA A 148 11.46 4.66 3.86
N VAL A 149 11.30 5.85 3.26
CA VAL A 149 10.04 6.62 3.29
C VAL A 149 8.93 5.81 2.63
N TRP A 150 9.17 5.23 1.45
CA TRP A 150 8.19 4.39 0.78
C TRP A 150 7.77 3.20 1.64
N VAL A 151 8.70 2.37 2.12
CA VAL A 151 8.40 1.20 2.96
C VAL A 151 7.71 1.59 4.27
N GLY A 152 8.09 2.73 4.86
CA GLY A 152 7.46 3.30 6.05
C GLY A 152 6.00 3.69 5.81
N MET A 153 5.73 4.48 4.76
CA MET A 153 4.39 4.91 4.39
C MET A 153 3.46 3.74 4.07
N MET A 154 3.99 2.70 3.43
CA MET A 154 3.24 1.49 3.11
C MET A 154 2.82 0.74 4.36
N SER A 155 3.73 0.62 5.32
CA SER A 155 3.47 -0.04 6.61
C SER A 155 2.47 0.76 7.44
N ALA A 156 2.60 2.10 7.44
CA ALA A 156 1.62 2.98 8.06
C ALA A 156 0.23 2.86 7.42
N THR A 157 0.15 2.79 6.08
CA THR A 157 -1.11 2.62 5.35
C THR A 157 -1.84 1.35 5.79
N VAL A 158 -1.13 0.23 5.95
CA VAL A 158 -1.71 -1.02 6.46
C VAL A 158 -2.20 -0.86 7.90
N GLY A 159 -1.41 -0.26 8.78
CA GLY A 159 -1.83 0.00 10.16
C GLY A 159 -3.10 0.86 10.25
N VAL A 160 -3.19 1.93 9.44
CA VAL A 160 -4.39 2.78 9.43
C VAL A 160 -5.58 2.04 8.81
N TRP A 161 -5.36 1.26 7.74
CA TRP A 161 -6.40 0.45 7.15
C TRP A 161 -7.00 -0.52 8.17
N THR A 162 -6.17 -1.27 8.90
CA THR A 162 -6.63 -2.16 9.97
C THR A 162 -7.43 -1.39 11.02
N PHE A 163 -6.91 -0.26 11.50
CA PHE A 163 -7.61 0.56 12.50
C PHE A 163 -8.99 1.04 12.02
N VAL A 164 -9.10 1.51 10.77
CA VAL A 164 -10.36 1.96 10.18
C VAL A 164 -11.33 0.79 10.00
N THR A 165 -10.84 -0.38 9.58
CA THR A 165 -11.66 -1.60 9.45
C THR A 165 -12.23 -2.02 10.79
N VAL A 166 -11.42 -2.05 11.86
CA VAL A 166 -11.86 -2.41 13.21
C VAL A 166 -12.89 -1.42 13.74
N LYS A 167 -12.69 -0.12 13.56
CA LYS A 167 -13.70 0.89 13.94
C LYS A 167 -15.01 0.73 13.20
N LYS A 168 -14.96 0.38 11.91
CA LYS A 168 -16.16 0.12 11.12
C LYS A 168 -16.89 -1.13 11.62
N LEU A 169 -16.15 -2.16 12.03
CA LEU A 169 -16.73 -3.37 12.60
C LEU A 169 -17.38 -3.09 13.96
N ASP A 170 -16.71 -2.34 14.84
CA ASP A 170 -17.24 -1.94 16.15
C ASP A 170 -18.56 -1.18 16.03
N LYS A 171 -18.65 -0.26 15.06
CA LYS A 171 -19.90 0.43 14.77
C LYS A 171 -21.01 -0.53 14.30
N ARG A 172 -20.69 -1.53 13.47
CA ARG A 172 -21.69 -2.52 13.01
C ARG A 172 -22.23 -3.37 14.16
N VAL A 173 -21.36 -3.78 15.07
CA VAL A 173 -21.78 -4.56 16.25
C VAL A 173 -22.69 -3.70 17.13
N GLN A 174 -22.35 -2.43 17.36
CA GLN A 174 -23.20 -1.50 18.10
C GLN A 174 -24.57 -1.28 17.43
N ASP A 175 -24.58 -1.04 16.11
CA ASP A 175 -25.82 -0.86 15.35
C ASP A 175 -26.68 -2.16 15.39
N LEU A 176 -26.04 -3.34 15.43
CA LEU A 176 -26.73 -4.63 15.53
C LEU A 176 -27.30 -4.88 16.93
N ASP A 177 -26.54 -4.56 17.98
CA ASP A 177 -27.01 -4.68 19.37
C ASP A 177 -28.23 -3.78 19.60
N GLU A 178 -28.23 -2.55 19.09
CA GLU A 178 -29.38 -1.62 19.19
C GLU A 178 -30.62 -2.16 18.45
N LEU A 179 -30.44 -2.78 17.28
CA LEU A 179 -31.53 -3.41 16.53
C LEU A 179 -32.06 -4.67 17.24
N LEU A 180 -31.18 -5.45 17.88
CA LEU A 180 -31.56 -6.62 18.67
C LEU A 180 -32.34 -6.22 19.92
N ASP A 181 -31.91 -5.17 20.62
CA ASP A 181 -32.62 -4.62 21.77
C ASP A 181 -34.00 -4.11 21.37
N PHE A 182 -34.12 -3.42 20.22
CA PHE A 182 -35.40 -2.99 19.67
C PHE A 182 -36.32 -4.16 19.31
N ALA A 183 -35.78 -5.20 18.65
CA ALA A 183 -36.54 -6.40 18.30
C ALA A 183 -37.01 -7.16 19.55
N TYR A 184 -36.14 -7.26 20.57
CA TYR A 184 -36.45 -7.89 21.85
C TYR A 184 -37.59 -7.17 22.57
N GLU A 185 -37.51 -5.84 22.68
CA GLU A 185 -38.54 -5.02 23.32
C GLU A 185 -39.89 -5.16 22.62
N GLN A 186 -39.89 -5.19 21.27
CA GLN A 186 -41.14 -5.44 20.56
C GLN A 186 -41.67 -6.85 20.83
N THR A 187 -40.85 -7.92 20.74
CA THR A 187 -41.34 -9.29 20.97
C THR A 187 -42.01 -9.50 22.34
N HIS A 188 -41.65 -8.71 23.34
CA HIS A 188 -42.28 -8.77 24.66
C HIS A 188 -43.70 -8.16 24.73
N GLN A 189 -44.10 -7.35 23.74
CA GLN A 189 -45.43 -6.73 23.68
C GLN A 189 -46.52 -7.64 23.09
N GLY A 190 -46.19 -8.87 22.68
CA GLY A 190 -47.18 -9.91 22.36
C GLY A 190 -47.84 -9.83 20.98
N ASP A 191 -47.32 -9.03 20.05
CA ASP A 191 -47.87 -8.95 18.69
C ASP A 191 -47.43 -10.14 17.82
N GLU A 192 -48.34 -10.87 17.17
CA GLU A 192 -47.96 -12.04 16.33
C GLU A 192 -47.26 -11.67 15.00
N HIS A 193 -46.97 -10.38 14.74
CA HIS A 193 -46.45 -9.91 13.46
C HIS A 193 -44.91 -9.91 13.30
N TYR A 194 -44.16 -10.65 14.15
CA TYR A 194 -42.69 -10.56 14.20
C TYR A 194 -41.91 -11.25 13.07
N GLY A 195 -42.50 -12.24 12.39
CA GLY A 195 -41.79 -13.00 11.36
C GLY A 195 -41.24 -12.12 10.22
N SER A 196 -42.03 -11.12 9.78
CA SER A 196 -41.64 -10.21 8.70
C SER A 196 -40.56 -9.21 9.13
N LEU A 197 -40.53 -8.80 10.41
CA LEU A 197 -39.53 -7.87 10.94
C LEU A 197 -38.15 -8.51 10.97
N TRP A 198 -38.04 -9.74 11.46
CA TRP A 198 -36.78 -10.50 11.48
C TRP A 198 -36.23 -10.74 10.08
N GLU A 199 -37.08 -11.06 9.11
CA GLU A 199 -36.66 -11.26 7.71
C GLU A 199 -36.16 -9.95 7.08
N ASN A 200 -36.83 -8.83 7.34
CA ASN A 200 -36.39 -7.50 6.89
C ASN A 200 -35.08 -7.04 7.56
N MET A 201 -34.89 -7.34 8.85
CA MET A 201 -33.65 -7.09 9.57
C MET A 201 -32.50 -7.95 9.02
N ALA A 202 -32.72 -9.25 8.84
CA ALA A 202 -31.74 -10.15 8.23
C ALA A 202 -31.33 -9.67 6.83
N LEU A 203 -32.27 -9.15 6.04
CA LEU A 203 -32.01 -8.58 4.72
C LEU A 203 -31.20 -7.27 4.78
N HIS A 204 -31.46 -6.40 5.77
CA HIS A 204 -30.68 -5.16 5.98
C HIS A 204 -29.28 -5.42 6.50
N LEU A 205 -29.10 -6.48 7.28
CA LEU A 205 -27.82 -6.89 7.82
C LEU A 205 -26.93 -7.57 6.79
N LYS A 206 -27.50 -7.99 5.64
CA LYS A 206 -26.67 -8.54 4.57
C LYS A 206 -25.65 -7.49 4.10
N PRO A 207 -24.36 -7.85 4.02
CA PRO A 207 -23.30 -6.95 3.62
C PRO A 207 -23.48 -6.39 2.20
N GLU A 208 -24.33 -7.02 1.37
CA GLU A 208 -24.65 -6.57 0.01
C GLU A 208 -25.50 -5.29 -0.04
N ASN A 209 -26.37 -5.05 0.96
CA ASN A 209 -27.24 -3.87 1.00
C ASN A 209 -26.58 -2.65 1.66
N MET A 210 -25.38 -2.84 2.21
CA MET A 210 -24.62 -1.78 2.84
C MET A 210 -23.93 -0.88 1.80
N GLY A 211 -24.70 0.05 1.21
CA GLY A 211 -24.32 1.29 0.52
C GLY A 211 -22.91 1.42 -0.08
N THR A 212 -22.87 1.79 -1.37
CA THR A 212 -21.67 2.10 -2.16
C THR A 212 -20.73 3.13 -1.52
N ASP A 213 -21.22 3.97 -0.59
CA ASP A 213 -20.44 4.93 0.20
C ASP A 213 -19.25 4.27 0.94
N LYS A 214 -19.35 2.98 1.28
CA LYS A 214 -18.30 2.24 2.01
C LYS A 214 -17.01 2.05 1.19
N TYR A 215 -17.11 2.06 -0.15
CA TYR A 215 -15.96 1.91 -1.06
C TYR A 215 -15.12 3.19 -1.17
N HIS A 216 -15.68 4.37 -0.89
CA HIS A 216 -14.98 5.63 -1.10
C HIS A 216 -13.81 5.82 -0.11
N ALA A 217 -13.98 5.44 1.16
CA ALA A 217 -12.91 5.54 2.15
C ALA A 217 -11.70 4.63 1.81
N GLN A 218 -11.94 3.45 1.24
CA GLN A 218 -10.87 2.52 0.85
C GLN A 218 -10.07 3.02 -0.36
N LYS A 219 -10.73 3.68 -1.32
CA LYS A 219 -10.07 4.27 -2.50
C LYS A 219 -9.01 5.32 -2.13
N HIS A 220 -9.26 6.13 -1.10
CA HIS A 220 -8.29 7.15 -0.66
C HIS A 220 -6.97 6.55 -0.14
N TRP A 221 -7.02 5.38 0.50
CA TRP A 221 -5.83 4.70 0.99
C TRP A 221 -4.95 4.14 -0.14
N LEU A 222 -5.57 3.68 -1.23
CA LEU A 222 -4.83 3.26 -2.43
C LEU A 222 -4.09 4.43 -3.09
N LEU A 223 -4.64 5.65 -3.04
CA LEU A 223 -3.94 6.84 -3.53
C LEU A 223 -2.71 7.18 -2.70
N ILE A 224 -2.79 7.04 -1.38
CA ILE A 224 -1.63 7.23 -0.48
C ILE A 224 -0.55 6.19 -0.79
N TYR A 225 -0.94 4.94 -1.00
CA TYR A 225 -0.04 3.86 -1.39
C TYR A 225 0.67 4.17 -2.72
N LEU A 226 -0.09 4.59 -3.74
CA LEU A 226 0.45 5.00 -5.04
C LEU A 226 1.43 6.16 -4.89
N PHE A 227 1.09 7.16 -4.07
CA PHE A 227 1.97 8.29 -3.80
C PHE A 227 3.28 7.88 -3.13
N ALA A 228 3.25 6.94 -2.17
CA ALA A 228 4.44 6.40 -1.53
C ALA A 228 5.37 5.72 -2.56
N VAL A 229 4.80 4.95 -3.49
CA VAL A 229 5.54 4.29 -4.57
C VAL A 229 6.19 5.31 -5.50
N LEU A 230 5.46 6.36 -5.87
CA LEU A 230 6.00 7.45 -6.70
C LEU A 230 7.16 8.18 -6.02
N ILE A 231 7.13 8.35 -4.69
CA ILE A 231 8.24 8.94 -3.93
C ILE A 231 9.45 7.99 -3.87
N GLY A 232 9.22 6.69 -3.65
CA GLY A 232 10.29 5.70 -3.50
C GLY A 232 10.98 5.34 -4.81
N SER A 233 10.24 5.34 -5.92
CA SER A 233 10.71 4.87 -7.23
C SER A 233 11.96 5.61 -7.74
N PRO A 234 12.08 6.96 -7.68
CA PRO A 234 13.30 7.66 -8.07
C PRO A 234 14.56 7.21 -7.31
N GLY A 235 14.42 6.89 -6.01
CA GLY A 235 15.52 6.37 -5.20
C GLY A 235 15.99 5.01 -5.68
N LEU A 236 15.03 4.11 -5.94
CA LEU A 236 15.32 2.79 -6.52
C LEU A 236 15.96 2.90 -7.90
N PHE A 237 15.40 3.70 -8.80
CA PHE A 237 15.94 3.84 -10.15
C PHE A 237 17.36 4.41 -10.14
N SER A 238 17.63 5.42 -9.30
CA SER A 238 18.98 5.95 -9.19
C SER A 238 19.97 4.92 -8.65
N LEU A 239 19.56 4.13 -7.65
CA LEU A 239 20.35 3.03 -7.13
C LEU A 239 20.65 2.02 -8.24
N VAL A 240 19.63 1.58 -8.98
CA VAL A 240 19.79 0.60 -10.07
C VAL A 240 20.72 1.14 -11.15
N VAL A 241 20.51 2.37 -11.63
CA VAL A 241 21.34 2.96 -12.70
C VAL A 241 22.81 3.07 -12.28
N LYS A 242 23.09 3.51 -11.05
CA LYS A 242 24.47 3.62 -10.55
C LYS A 242 25.18 2.28 -10.39
N THR A 243 24.41 1.25 -10.08
CA THR A 243 24.94 -0.08 -9.71
C THR A 243 24.91 -1.06 -10.87
N TRP A 244 24.15 -0.73 -11.92
CA TRP A 244 24.00 -1.48 -13.17
C TRP A 244 25.31 -1.94 -13.82
N PRO A 245 26.31 -1.05 -14.07
CA PRO A 245 27.56 -1.48 -14.70
C PRO A 245 28.42 -2.34 -13.77
N LEU A 246 28.25 -2.20 -12.46
CA LEU A 246 29.13 -2.79 -11.44
C LEU A 246 28.67 -4.20 -11.00
N TYR A 247 27.37 -4.48 -10.98
CA TYR A 247 26.83 -5.71 -10.39
C TYR A 247 25.99 -6.53 -11.38
N LYS A 248 26.53 -7.68 -11.81
CA LYS A 248 25.83 -8.67 -12.66
C LYS A 248 24.47 -9.14 -12.09
N PRO A 249 24.32 -9.42 -10.77
CA PRO A 249 23.03 -9.86 -10.22
C PRO A 249 21.89 -8.85 -10.43
N ILE A 250 22.17 -7.55 -10.27
CA ILE A 250 21.17 -6.49 -10.45
C ILE A 250 20.62 -6.49 -11.88
N ARG A 251 21.48 -6.69 -12.88
CA ARG A 251 21.06 -6.81 -14.29
C ARG A 251 20.15 -8.01 -14.51
N SER A 252 20.52 -9.17 -13.97
CA SER A 252 19.72 -10.39 -14.08
C SER A 252 18.33 -10.21 -13.45
N VAL A 253 18.27 -9.66 -12.24
CA VAL A 253 17.00 -9.35 -11.57
C VAL A 253 16.18 -8.36 -12.40
N THR A 254 16.78 -7.30 -12.93
CA THR A 254 16.04 -6.31 -13.71
C THR A 254 15.47 -6.88 -15.00
N TYR A 255 16.23 -7.72 -15.71
CA TYR A 255 15.74 -8.40 -16.91
C TYR A 255 14.58 -9.36 -16.57
N ALA A 256 14.67 -10.11 -15.48
CA ALA A 256 13.60 -11.00 -15.03
C ALA A 256 12.32 -10.21 -14.72
N PHE A 257 12.40 -9.14 -13.93
CA PHE A 257 11.24 -8.32 -13.59
C PHE A 257 10.66 -7.57 -14.80
N SER A 258 11.52 -7.09 -15.70
CA SER A 258 11.09 -6.45 -16.96
C SER A 258 10.36 -7.43 -17.88
N ALA A 259 10.83 -8.68 -17.96
CA ALA A 259 10.18 -9.72 -18.74
C ALA A 259 8.80 -10.09 -18.16
N ILE A 260 8.70 -10.24 -16.84
CA ILE A 260 7.41 -10.51 -16.16
C ILE A 260 6.43 -9.37 -16.42
N ALA A 261 6.87 -8.12 -16.28
CA ALA A 261 6.05 -6.94 -16.56
C ALA A 261 5.57 -6.91 -18.03
N LEU A 262 6.47 -7.17 -18.98
CA LEU A 262 6.12 -7.19 -20.41
C LEU A 262 5.14 -8.30 -20.74
N ILE A 263 5.37 -9.53 -20.24
CA ILE A 263 4.46 -10.67 -20.43
C ILE A 263 3.07 -10.32 -19.90
N TRP A 264 2.99 -9.71 -18.71
CA TRP A 264 1.71 -9.29 -18.12
C TRP A 264 0.98 -8.25 -18.98
N ILE A 265 1.69 -7.22 -19.45
CA ILE A 265 1.12 -6.17 -20.30
C ILE A 265 0.58 -6.77 -21.61
N VAL A 266 1.35 -7.66 -22.25
CA VAL A 266 0.92 -8.35 -23.48
C VAL A 266 -0.28 -9.24 -23.21
N PHE A 267 -0.29 -10.00 -22.12
CA PHE A 267 -1.40 -10.87 -21.73
C PHE A 267 -2.70 -10.10 -21.51
N GLU A 268 -2.67 -9.01 -20.75
CA GLU A 268 -3.82 -8.12 -20.54
C GLU A 268 -4.35 -7.52 -21.85
N LEU A 269 -3.43 -7.09 -22.73
CA LEU A 269 -3.79 -6.57 -24.04
C LEU A 269 -4.49 -7.64 -24.89
N CYS A 270 -3.94 -8.86 -24.93
CA CYS A 270 -4.51 -9.98 -25.66
C CYS A 270 -5.91 -10.37 -25.13
N ILE A 271 -6.11 -10.42 -23.81
CA ILE A 271 -7.43 -10.72 -23.22
C ILE A 271 -8.46 -9.65 -23.61
N LYS A 272 -8.11 -8.38 -23.51
CA LYS A 272 -9.05 -7.29 -23.81
C LYS A 272 -9.34 -7.17 -25.29
N LEU A 273 -8.35 -7.41 -26.15
CA LEU A 273 -8.57 -7.51 -27.59
C LEU A 273 -9.45 -8.70 -27.93
N TYR A 274 -9.18 -9.88 -27.37
CA TYR A 274 -10.00 -11.08 -27.56
C TYR A 274 -11.46 -10.85 -27.11
N PHE A 275 -11.66 -10.34 -25.91
CA PHE A 275 -13.00 -10.09 -25.37
C PHE A 275 -13.70 -8.95 -26.11
N GLY A 276 -12.98 -7.91 -26.53
CA GLY A 276 -13.51 -6.83 -27.36
C GLY A 276 -13.97 -7.31 -28.73
N LEU A 277 -13.18 -8.17 -29.39
CA LEU A 277 -13.56 -8.80 -30.65
C LEU A 277 -14.72 -9.78 -30.47
N TRP A 278 -14.74 -10.56 -29.39
CA TRP A 278 -15.81 -11.50 -29.08
C TRP A 278 -17.14 -10.78 -28.80
N LEU A 279 -17.12 -9.75 -27.95
CA LEU A 279 -18.28 -8.90 -27.71
C LEU A 279 -18.72 -8.18 -28.98
N GLY A 280 -17.77 -7.69 -29.78
CA GLY A 280 -18.07 -7.08 -31.08
C GLY A 280 -18.76 -8.04 -32.04
N ALA A 281 -18.28 -9.28 -32.14
CA ALA A 281 -18.88 -10.31 -32.97
C ALA A 281 -20.27 -10.73 -32.47
N ARG A 282 -20.46 -10.85 -31.15
CA ARG A 282 -21.76 -11.17 -30.53
C ARG A 282 -22.74 -10.01 -30.70
N ALA A 283 -22.30 -8.79 -30.44
CA ALA A 283 -23.07 -7.58 -30.66
C ALA A 283 -23.42 -7.44 -32.13
N ASN A 284 -22.56 -7.79 -33.08
CA ASN A 284 -22.88 -7.75 -34.50
C ASN A 284 -23.95 -8.80 -34.87
N ARG A 285 -24.00 -9.98 -34.25
CA ARG A 285 -25.09 -10.96 -34.50
C ARG A 285 -26.45 -10.42 -34.06
N GLU A 286 -26.53 -9.79 -32.90
CA GLU A 286 -27.79 -9.21 -32.37
C GLU A 286 -28.11 -7.85 -33.02
N ALA A 287 -27.09 -7.03 -33.24
CA ALA A 287 -27.21 -5.73 -33.87
C ALA A 287 -27.56 -5.87 -35.34
N VAL A 288 -27.11 -6.88 -36.10
CA VAL A 288 -27.62 -7.15 -37.45
C VAL A 288 -29.13 -7.35 -37.43
N PHE A 289 -29.68 -7.99 -36.40
CA PHE A 289 -31.12 -8.18 -36.24
C PHE A 289 -31.88 -6.87 -35.97
N ILE A 290 -31.28 -5.92 -35.24
CA ILE A 290 -31.88 -4.62 -34.89
C ILE A 290 -31.58 -3.55 -35.96
N PHE A 291 -30.41 -3.57 -36.59
CA PHE A 291 -29.93 -2.64 -37.62
C PHE A 291 -30.70 -2.76 -38.92
N LEU A 292 -31.23 -3.95 -39.24
CA LEU A 292 -32.14 -4.11 -40.36
C LEU A 292 -33.44 -3.30 -40.19
N LYS A 293 -33.70 -2.70 -39.02
CA LYS A 293 -34.95 -2.00 -38.71
C LYS A 293 -34.79 -0.51 -38.34
N ALA A 294 -33.59 -0.01 -38.11
CA ALA A 294 -33.37 1.40 -37.75
C ALA A 294 -32.06 1.94 -38.32
N GLU A 295 -32.15 3.01 -39.12
CA GLU A 295 -31.02 3.71 -39.71
C GLU A 295 -30.35 4.61 -38.66
N PRO A 296 -29.17 4.27 -38.13
CA PRO A 296 -28.53 5.08 -37.10
C PRO A 296 -27.51 6.00 -37.74
N THR A 297 -27.60 7.28 -37.36
CA THR A 297 -26.64 8.33 -37.70
C THR A 297 -25.21 7.91 -37.35
N SER A 298 -24.25 8.11 -38.26
CA SER A 298 -22.83 7.75 -38.15
C SER A 298 -22.14 8.15 -36.84
N LEU A 299 -22.57 9.26 -36.23
CA LEU A 299 -22.06 9.78 -34.95
C LEU A 299 -22.21 8.82 -33.77
N ARG A 300 -23.32 8.07 -33.66
CA ARG A 300 -23.53 7.13 -32.53
C ARG A 300 -22.61 5.92 -32.61
N LYS A 301 -22.35 5.42 -33.84
CA LYS A 301 -21.39 4.34 -34.06
C LYS A 301 -19.98 4.78 -33.64
N PHE A 302 -19.57 5.98 -34.05
CA PHE A 302 -18.27 6.54 -33.69
C PHE A 302 -18.11 6.68 -32.16
N GLN A 303 -19.12 7.23 -31.47
CA GLN A 303 -19.11 7.36 -30.01
C GLN A 303 -18.97 6.01 -29.29
N TYR A 304 -19.67 4.96 -29.75
CA TYR A 304 -19.60 3.64 -29.13
C TYR A 304 -18.21 2.99 -29.26
N TYR A 305 -17.61 3.03 -30.44
CA TYR A 305 -16.26 2.47 -30.66
C TYR A 305 -15.20 3.27 -29.90
N TRP A 306 -15.27 4.59 -29.95
CA TRP A 306 -14.30 5.45 -29.25
C TRP A 306 -14.43 5.33 -27.73
N GLY A 307 -15.66 5.30 -27.21
CA GLY A 307 -15.92 5.09 -25.78
C GLY A 307 -15.38 3.74 -25.28
N SER A 308 -15.60 2.68 -26.06
CA SER A 308 -15.08 1.33 -25.74
C SER A 308 -13.55 1.30 -25.75
N PHE A 309 -12.91 1.90 -26.75
CA PHE A 309 -11.44 1.99 -26.84
C PHE A 309 -10.84 2.78 -25.67
N LEU A 310 -11.43 3.92 -25.32
CA LEU A 310 -10.99 4.73 -24.19
C LEU A 310 -11.11 3.97 -22.87
N MET A 311 -12.23 3.28 -22.63
CA MET A 311 -12.44 2.46 -21.43
C MET A 311 -11.45 1.30 -21.33
N ILE A 312 -11.17 0.60 -22.44
CA ILE A 312 -10.16 -0.46 -22.50
C ILE A 312 -8.77 0.10 -22.19
N THR A 313 -8.43 1.26 -22.74
CA THR A 313 -7.14 1.92 -22.51
C THR A 313 -6.99 2.32 -21.04
N VAL A 314 -7.98 3.01 -20.47
CA VAL A 314 -7.97 3.48 -19.09
C VAL A 314 -7.87 2.30 -18.12
N THR A 315 -8.69 1.26 -18.31
CA THR A 315 -8.64 0.07 -17.45
C THR A 315 -7.32 -0.68 -17.58
N THR A 316 -6.69 -0.72 -18.76
CA THR A 316 -5.37 -1.33 -18.97
C THR A 316 -4.27 -0.54 -18.29
N LEU A 317 -4.29 0.79 -18.38
CA LEU A 317 -3.34 1.64 -17.67
C LEU A 317 -3.50 1.53 -16.15
N MET A 318 -4.72 1.43 -15.64
CA MET A 318 -4.98 1.24 -14.21
C MET A 318 -4.48 -0.12 -13.70
N HIS A 319 -4.87 -1.22 -14.34
CA HIS A 319 -4.41 -2.56 -13.94
C HIS A 319 -2.90 -2.73 -14.13
N GLY A 320 -2.37 -2.26 -15.26
CA GLY A 320 -0.93 -2.26 -15.54
C GLY A 320 -0.18 -1.45 -14.48
N GLY A 321 -0.62 -0.24 -14.16
CA GLY A 321 -0.03 0.59 -13.12
C GLY A 321 -0.05 -0.07 -11.73
N PHE A 322 -1.15 -0.75 -11.39
CA PHE A 322 -1.25 -1.51 -10.14
C PHE A 322 -0.26 -2.69 -10.10
N VAL A 323 -0.20 -3.50 -11.15
CA VAL A 323 0.73 -4.65 -11.21
C VAL A 323 2.17 -4.19 -11.22
N MET A 324 2.49 -3.12 -11.95
CA MET A 324 3.81 -2.50 -11.91
C MET A 324 4.14 -2.08 -10.48
N THR A 325 3.23 -1.41 -9.78
CA THR A 325 3.43 -1.02 -8.38
C THR A 325 3.76 -2.21 -7.47
N VAL A 326 3.09 -3.35 -7.68
CA VAL A 326 3.37 -4.59 -6.94
C VAL A 326 4.75 -5.15 -7.29
N LEU A 327 5.07 -5.25 -8.58
CA LEU A 327 6.36 -5.71 -9.07
C LEU A 327 7.51 -4.81 -8.62
N PHE A 328 7.28 -3.49 -8.54
CA PHE A 328 8.25 -2.52 -8.04
C PHE A 328 8.64 -2.82 -6.59
N ALA A 329 7.67 -3.11 -5.73
CA ALA A 329 7.94 -3.45 -4.33
C ALA A 329 8.82 -4.72 -4.23
N PHE A 330 8.47 -5.76 -4.98
CA PHE A 330 9.27 -6.99 -5.04
C PHE A 330 10.66 -6.75 -5.62
N TYR A 331 10.75 -5.94 -6.67
CA TYR A 331 12.00 -5.62 -7.34
C TYR A 331 12.98 -4.90 -6.39
N VAL A 332 12.49 -3.96 -5.55
CA VAL A 332 13.31 -3.34 -4.49
C VAL A 332 13.98 -4.40 -3.61
N ASP A 333 13.20 -5.38 -3.15
CA ASP A 333 13.70 -6.40 -2.23
C ASP A 333 14.83 -7.22 -2.87
N TRP A 334 14.67 -7.61 -4.14
CA TRP A 334 15.68 -8.37 -4.86
C TRP A 334 16.93 -7.56 -5.22
N VAL A 335 16.77 -6.28 -5.60
CA VAL A 335 17.89 -5.38 -5.87
C VAL A 335 18.73 -5.16 -4.61
N LEU A 336 18.06 -5.01 -3.46
CA LEU A 336 18.70 -4.86 -2.16
C LEU A 336 19.14 -6.20 -1.55
N GLY A 337 19.07 -7.34 -2.24
CA GLY A 337 19.23 -8.67 -1.65
C GLY A 337 20.33 -8.83 -0.59
N GLY A 338 20.06 -9.63 0.45
CA GLY A 338 21.01 -9.90 1.52
C GLY A 338 20.34 -10.16 2.87
N VAL A 339 21.14 -10.13 3.93
CA VAL A 339 20.73 -10.25 5.34
C VAL A 339 21.18 -8.98 6.06
N PRO A 340 20.42 -8.44 7.03
CA PRO A 340 20.84 -7.27 7.79
C PRO A 340 22.19 -7.48 8.47
N SER A 341 22.97 -6.41 8.62
CA SER A 341 24.17 -6.46 9.44
C SER A 341 23.80 -6.69 10.91
N LYS A 342 24.72 -7.28 11.69
CA LYS A 342 24.50 -7.59 13.11
C LYS A 342 24.02 -6.35 13.89
N ASP A 343 24.60 -5.18 13.59
CA ASP A 343 24.33 -3.91 14.28
C ASP A 343 22.89 -3.39 14.12
N VAL A 344 22.20 -3.76 13.02
CA VAL A 344 20.82 -3.34 12.76
C VAL A 344 19.82 -4.49 12.74
N SER A 345 20.28 -5.71 12.99
CA SER A 345 19.47 -6.93 12.95
C SER A 345 18.27 -6.89 13.90
N ALA A 346 18.44 -6.35 15.12
CA ALA A 346 17.35 -6.20 16.07
C ALA A 346 16.23 -5.30 15.53
N LEU A 347 16.57 -4.11 15.02
CA LEU A 347 15.60 -3.17 14.45
C LEU A 347 14.91 -3.74 13.21
N TYR A 348 15.66 -4.48 12.39
CA TYR A 348 15.14 -5.20 11.24
C TYR A 348 14.04 -6.19 11.64
N TRP A 349 14.31 -7.05 12.64
CA TRP A 349 13.35 -8.04 13.09
C TRP A 349 12.18 -7.43 13.85
N ILE A 350 12.41 -6.38 14.64
CA ILE A 350 11.33 -5.63 15.31
C ILE A 350 10.42 -4.99 14.27
N PHE A 351 10.96 -4.35 13.22
CA PHE A 351 10.13 -3.78 12.15
C PHE A 351 9.34 -4.86 11.43
N PHE A 352 9.99 -5.97 11.06
CA PHE A 352 9.33 -7.09 10.42
C PHE A 352 8.18 -7.63 11.27
N ALA A 353 8.42 -7.91 12.56
CA ALA A 353 7.40 -8.39 13.48
C ALA A 353 6.28 -7.36 13.68
N ALA A 354 6.61 -6.09 13.90
CA ALA A 354 5.65 -5.01 14.11
C ALA A 354 4.71 -4.83 12.91
N LYS A 355 5.24 -4.96 11.69
CA LYS A 355 4.45 -4.93 10.44
C LYS A 355 3.49 -6.13 10.32
N ARG A 356 3.77 -7.24 11.02
CA ARG A 356 2.97 -8.48 11.01
C ARG A 356 2.03 -8.60 12.19
N LEU A 357 2.12 -7.74 13.20
CA LEU A 357 1.26 -7.80 14.39
C LEU A 357 -0.22 -7.81 14.02
N THR A 358 -0.63 -6.95 13.09
CA THR A 358 -2.00 -6.88 12.58
C THR A 358 -2.46 -8.12 11.83
N MET A 359 -1.58 -9.09 11.53
CA MET A 359 -2.02 -10.39 11.01
C MET A 359 -2.63 -11.27 12.10
N LEU A 360 -2.23 -11.05 13.36
CA LEU A 360 -2.76 -11.76 14.54
C LEU A 360 -4.15 -11.27 14.95
N SER A 361 -4.78 -10.41 14.15
CA SER A 361 -6.17 -9.99 14.37
C SER A 361 -7.12 -11.14 14.06
N GLY A 362 -8.09 -11.42 14.92
CA GLY A 362 -8.97 -12.58 14.82
C GLY A 362 -10.28 -12.44 15.58
#